data_AF-A0A2G5SQF1-F1
#
_entry.id   AF-A0A2G5SQF1-F1
#
_cell.length_a   1.000
_cell.length_b   1.000
_cell.length_c   1.000
_cell.angle_alpha   90.00
_cell.angle_beta   90.00
_cell.angle_gamma   90.00
#
_symmetry.space_group_name_H-M   'P 1'
#
loop_
_entity.id
_entity.type
_entity.pdbx_description
1 polymer ?
#
loop_
_entity_poly.entity_id
_entity_poly.type
_entity_poly.pdbx_seq_one_letter_code
_entity_poly.pdbx_strand_id
1 'polypeptide(L)'
;MPRVIDRNRRATVTTFDLAPLQVSKEEHEKERTRWLGKMEEVEKRLMDAETLNSSLTINKAELKKKIVEMEKGQRPMIDANRKLSDRNKTLQQEMKKAEQRFSHSRDDFLTLKDIHERLLKENACLKEKRVSPEKLEELSRYRGKVLEYSKCITALRSSAYEKDKRYEMLVQKFKRLQKCLKKSENDDDRMSNGGSDCSAASTVSLDTITEDFEEVFAKDIETDYQALYRENAELQRALNELQLNTSDLSEESFLRDQISFANSTIEQQQLVIDATQDMETLAEKNAKFESEKAQLLKELVEVKKAHAAQLENIASIRKELEEHKSAAPSANATVSESEKVKALQEKLEKAESANVTINEELRSASKELGKIRFQMQGKESDLTRERKMTEALSAQLQSVVSSSQEEALKKEEELKKLKATVEQQQADIEKMNNEKKEADQKYKNLEKEFAAFRDEQRPEIRTELERRYEEAKYRLKNALEKIHDYELLYEAAKKAENDGKISQHLEEELIEVKEFNAHLERQFQAQSDIIEALKKKLLQHRSFCDKINKLSELEDANRIQEELVMFSRENNCDEGKLAANIALIIKDIRKNTFYSPLEISTAHHKIRPYSSVDSSAEWQSNSSEGIVSPDEHDE
;
A
#
# COMPACT_ATOMS: atom_id res chain seq x y z
N MET A 1 52.80 41.91 -49.83
CA MET A 1 52.83 42.21 -51.29
C MET A 1 53.52 43.55 -51.51
N PRO A 2 54.84 43.58 -51.77
CA PRO A 2 55.53 44.82 -52.15
C PRO A 2 55.30 45.10 -53.64
N ARG A 3 54.65 46.22 -53.99
CA ARG A 3 54.60 46.65 -55.39
C ARG A 3 55.90 47.36 -55.74
N VAL A 4 56.70 46.68 -56.56
CA VAL A 4 57.85 47.22 -57.26
C VAL A 4 57.41 48.48 -58.02
N ILE A 5 58.08 49.61 -57.77
CA ILE A 5 57.89 50.82 -58.57
C ILE A 5 58.72 50.68 -59.84
N ASP A 6 58.02 50.65 -60.98
CA ASP A 6 58.62 50.36 -62.27
C ASP A 6 59.47 51.55 -62.76
N ARG A 7 60.79 51.36 -62.75
CA ARG A 7 61.76 52.35 -63.24
C ARG A 7 61.89 52.25 -64.76
N ASN A 8 60.90 52.73 -65.51
CA ASN A 8 61.12 53.21 -66.89
C ASN A 8 59.88 53.89 -67.52
N ARG A 9 59.82 55.23 -67.43
CA ARG A 9 59.34 56.04 -68.55
C ARG A 9 60.39 57.10 -68.85
N ARG A 10 61.01 56.98 -70.03
CA ARG A 10 61.95 57.98 -70.55
C ARG A 10 61.26 59.32 -70.60
N ALA A 11 61.89 60.34 -70.04
CA ALA A 11 61.52 61.71 -70.32
C ALA A 11 61.76 61.99 -71.80
N THR A 12 60.70 62.28 -72.55
CA THR A 12 60.81 63.09 -73.76
C THR A 12 61.09 64.52 -73.31
N VAL A 13 62.36 64.82 -73.05
CA VAL A 13 62.84 66.19 -72.89
C VAL A 13 62.78 66.83 -74.28
N THR A 14 61.64 67.41 -74.62
CA THR A 14 61.58 68.42 -75.66
C THR A 14 62.39 69.60 -75.16
N THR A 15 63.59 69.76 -75.73
CA THR A 15 64.38 70.99 -75.63
C THR A 15 63.62 72.11 -76.33
N PHE A 16 62.69 72.74 -75.62
CA PHE A 16 62.24 74.07 -75.96
C PHE A 16 63.34 75.04 -75.56
N ASP A 17 63.69 75.94 -76.48
CA ASP A 17 64.66 76.99 -76.24
C ASP A 17 64.28 77.79 -75.00
N LEU A 18 65.16 77.77 -73.99
CA LEU A 18 65.12 78.69 -72.87
C LEU A 18 65.54 80.08 -73.37
N ALA A 19 64.64 80.72 -74.11
CA ALA A 19 64.66 82.17 -74.19
C ALA A 19 64.66 82.71 -72.75
N PRO A 20 65.61 83.58 -72.37
CA PRO A 20 65.62 84.17 -71.05
C PRO A 20 64.45 85.14 -70.96
N LEU A 21 63.29 84.62 -70.57
CA LEU A 21 62.18 85.41 -70.08
C LEU A 21 62.73 86.26 -68.94
N GLN A 22 62.95 87.55 -69.24
CA GLN A 22 63.12 88.59 -68.24
C GLN A 22 61.75 88.75 -67.54
N VAL A 23 61.42 87.77 -66.71
CA VAL A 23 60.34 87.87 -65.72
C VAL A 23 60.62 89.16 -64.97
N SER A 24 59.68 90.10 -65.01
CA SER A 24 59.88 91.38 -64.33
C SER A 24 60.09 91.11 -62.84
N LYS A 25 60.87 91.97 -62.17
CA LYS A 25 61.12 91.82 -60.72
C LYS A 25 59.81 91.70 -59.93
N GLU A 26 58.75 92.35 -60.42
CA GLU A 26 57.39 92.30 -59.87
C GLU A 26 56.69 90.94 -60.10
N GLU A 27 56.79 90.35 -61.29
CA GLU A 27 56.23 89.00 -61.56
C GLU A 27 56.98 87.91 -60.79
N HIS A 28 58.31 88.02 -60.69
CA HIS A 28 59.10 87.10 -59.88
C HIS A 28 58.73 87.20 -58.39
N GLU A 29 58.50 88.42 -57.89
CA GLU A 29 58.05 88.63 -56.51
C GLU A 29 56.60 88.15 -56.28
N LYS A 30 55.70 88.33 -57.26
CA LYS A 30 54.33 87.77 -57.21
C LYS A 30 54.35 86.24 -57.17
N GLU A 31 55.10 85.58 -58.04
CA GLU A 31 55.17 84.11 -58.06
C GLU A 31 55.91 83.59 -56.82
N ARG A 32 56.95 84.27 -56.32
CA ARG A 32 57.58 83.99 -55.01
C ARG A 32 56.56 84.11 -53.87
N THR A 33 55.76 85.17 -53.81
CA THR A 33 54.72 85.35 -52.79
C THR A 33 53.65 84.25 -52.87
N ARG A 34 53.26 83.85 -54.08
CA ARG A 34 52.34 82.73 -54.33
C ARG A 34 52.91 81.39 -53.88
N TRP A 35 54.21 81.13 -54.09
CA TRP A 35 54.86 79.91 -53.59
C TRP A 35 55.05 79.94 -52.07
N LEU A 36 55.34 81.10 -51.46
CA LEU A 36 55.35 81.25 -50.01
C LEU A 36 53.97 80.95 -49.41
N GLY A 37 52.90 81.54 -49.93
CA GLY A 37 51.54 81.25 -49.47
C GLY A 37 51.11 79.78 -49.66
N LYS A 38 51.57 79.10 -50.72
CA LYS A 38 51.38 77.65 -50.89
C LYS A 38 52.19 76.84 -49.87
N MET A 39 53.42 77.25 -49.55
CA MET A 39 54.24 76.61 -48.53
C MET A 39 53.60 76.75 -47.15
N GLU A 40 53.19 77.96 -46.78
CA GLU A 40 52.44 78.24 -45.54
C GLU A 40 51.13 77.41 -45.45
N GLU A 41 50.40 77.25 -46.56
CA GLU A 41 49.22 76.39 -46.61
C GLU A 41 49.56 74.90 -46.41
N VAL A 42 50.66 74.41 -47.01
CA VAL A 42 51.14 73.02 -46.84
C VAL A 42 51.64 72.78 -45.42
N GLU A 43 52.39 73.72 -44.83
CA GLU A 43 52.85 73.67 -43.45
C GLU A 43 51.67 73.68 -42.47
N LYS A 44 50.66 74.51 -42.71
CA LYS A 44 49.42 74.50 -41.92
C LYS A 44 48.70 73.14 -42.00
N ARG A 45 48.51 72.60 -43.22
CA ARG A 45 47.90 71.26 -43.40
C ARG A 45 48.73 70.15 -42.75
N LEU A 46 50.06 70.28 -42.71
CA LEU A 46 50.94 69.34 -42.02
C LEU A 46 50.74 69.41 -40.50
N MET A 47 50.70 70.61 -39.90
CA MET A 47 50.40 70.79 -38.47
C MET A 47 49.00 70.28 -38.09
N ASP A 48 47.99 70.52 -38.94
CA ASP A 48 46.64 69.99 -38.75
C ASP A 48 46.63 68.44 -38.80
N ALA A 49 47.39 67.84 -39.73
CA ALA A 49 47.53 66.39 -39.86
C ALA A 49 48.32 65.75 -38.69
N GLU A 50 49.37 66.40 -38.19
CA GLU A 50 50.11 65.98 -37.00
C GLU A 50 49.22 66.02 -35.75
N THR A 51 48.44 67.10 -35.59
CA THR A 51 47.45 67.24 -34.52
C THR A 51 46.42 66.12 -34.58
N LEU A 52 45.84 65.85 -35.75
CA LEU A 52 44.88 64.76 -35.96
C LEU A 52 45.50 63.38 -35.67
N ASN A 53 46.75 63.14 -36.09
CA ASN A 53 47.45 61.88 -35.84
C ASN A 53 47.76 61.67 -34.34
N SER A 54 48.05 62.75 -33.61
CA SER A 54 48.22 62.72 -32.16
C SER A 54 46.90 62.34 -31.45
N SER A 55 45.78 62.95 -31.85
CA SER A 55 44.44 62.63 -31.35
C SER A 55 44.05 61.18 -31.66
N LEU A 56 44.30 60.71 -32.89
CA LEU A 56 44.07 59.31 -33.28
C LEU A 56 44.87 58.33 -32.40
N THR A 57 46.10 58.69 -32.05
CA THR A 57 46.97 57.86 -31.20
C THR A 57 46.43 57.77 -29.77
N ILE A 58 45.94 58.89 -29.21
CA ILE A 58 45.27 58.93 -27.90
C ILE A 58 43.99 58.09 -27.92
N ASN A 59 43.10 58.33 -28.89
CA ASN A 59 41.85 57.58 -29.05
C ASN A 59 42.10 56.07 -29.18
N LYS A 60 43.15 55.66 -29.89
CA LYS A 60 43.56 54.25 -30.02
C LYS A 60 44.07 53.65 -28.70
N ALA A 61 44.72 54.43 -27.85
CA ALA A 61 45.13 54.00 -26.51
C ALA A 61 43.93 53.88 -25.57
N GLU A 62 43.00 54.84 -25.60
CA GLU A 62 41.75 54.81 -24.82
C GLU A 62 40.85 53.64 -25.20
N LEU A 63 40.67 53.38 -26.50
CA LEU A 63 39.90 52.22 -26.97
C LEU A 63 40.53 50.89 -26.51
N LYS A 64 41.86 50.75 -26.57
CA LYS A 64 42.56 49.57 -26.04
C LYS A 64 42.35 49.41 -24.53
N LYS A 65 42.43 50.50 -23.76
CA LYS A 65 42.16 50.50 -22.32
C LYS A 65 40.73 50.03 -22.04
N LYS A 66 39.75 50.58 -22.77
CA LYS A 66 38.33 50.22 -22.64
C LYS A 66 38.04 48.77 -23.01
N ILE A 67 38.71 48.21 -24.02
CA ILE A 67 38.63 46.77 -24.36
C ILE A 67 39.11 45.92 -23.18
N VAL A 68 40.29 46.21 -22.62
CA VAL A 68 40.84 45.46 -21.47
C VAL A 68 39.94 45.58 -20.23
N GLU A 69 39.34 46.75 -19.99
CA GLU A 69 38.38 46.94 -18.90
C GLU A 69 37.09 46.11 -19.11
N MET A 70 36.56 46.06 -20.34
CA MET A 70 35.41 45.20 -20.68
C MET A 70 35.74 43.71 -20.56
N GLU A 71 36.89 43.26 -21.07
CA GLU A 71 37.35 41.86 -20.92
C GLU A 71 37.50 41.46 -19.45
N LYS A 72 38.07 42.36 -18.63
CA LYS A 72 38.20 42.15 -17.18
C LYS A 72 36.84 42.07 -16.48
N GLY A 73 35.83 42.80 -16.95
CA GLY A 73 34.45 42.72 -16.45
C GLY A 73 33.70 41.45 -16.91
N GLN A 74 33.92 41.01 -18.14
CA GLN A 74 33.25 39.82 -18.72
C GLN A 74 33.80 38.51 -18.16
N ARG A 75 35.11 38.40 -17.90
CA ARG A 75 35.75 37.15 -17.49
C ARG A 75 35.16 36.52 -16.20
N PRO A 76 34.89 37.27 -15.12
CA PRO A 76 34.18 36.73 -13.96
C PRO A 76 32.77 36.20 -14.28
N MET A 77 32.05 36.82 -15.23
CA MET A 77 30.73 36.32 -15.64
C MET A 77 30.83 35.01 -16.42
N ILE A 78 31.84 34.88 -17.29
CA ILE A 78 32.11 33.63 -18.02
C ILE A 78 32.46 32.50 -17.04
N ASP A 79 33.32 32.77 -16.05
CA ASP A 79 33.69 31.80 -15.02
C ASP A 79 32.50 31.44 -14.10
N ALA A 80 31.63 32.40 -13.79
CA ALA A 80 30.38 32.16 -13.05
C ALA A 80 29.39 31.30 -13.86
N ASN A 81 29.17 31.61 -15.15
CA ASN A 81 28.33 30.84 -16.05
C ASN A 81 28.86 29.41 -16.25
N ARG A 82 30.18 29.23 -16.32
CA ARG A 82 30.80 27.90 -16.37
C ARG A 82 30.52 27.09 -15.10
N LYS A 83 30.71 27.69 -13.92
CA LYS A 83 30.38 27.04 -12.63
C LYS A 83 28.89 26.71 -12.51
N LEU A 84 28.00 27.58 -12.99
CA LEU A 84 26.57 27.32 -13.04
C LEU A 84 26.22 26.18 -14.01
N SER A 85 26.85 26.13 -15.18
CA SER A 85 26.69 25.03 -16.15
C SER A 85 27.12 23.69 -15.56
N ASP A 86 28.28 23.64 -14.91
CA ASP A 86 28.79 22.42 -14.28
C ASP A 86 27.92 21.99 -13.08
N ARG A 87 27.44 22.93 -12.26
CA ARG A 87 26.44 22.65 -11.20
C ARG A 87 25.12 22.12 -11.78
N ASN A 88 24.66 22.67 -12.90
CA ASN A 88 23.44 22.23 -13.57
C ASN A 88 23.59 20.79 -14.12
N LYS A 89 24.75 20.42 -14.67
CA LYS A 89 25.05 19.02 -15.05
C LYS A 89 25.00 18.07 -13.86
N THR A 90 25.56 18.46 -12.71
CA THR A 90 25.47 17.65 -11.48
C THR A 90 24.03 17.47 -11.02
N LEU A 91 23.25 18.56 -10.96
CA LEU A 91 21.83 18.51 -10.59
C LEU A 91 21.01 17.64 -11.56
N GLN A 92 21.27 17.70 -12.87
CA GLN A 92 20.63 16.82 -13.86
C GLN A 92 21.00 15.34 -13.66
N GLN A 93 22.22 15.03 -13.23
CA GLN A 93 22.61 13.65 -12.89
C GLN A 93 21.97 13.17 -11.59
N GLU A 94 21.83 14.04 -10.60
CA GLU A 94 21.13 13.73 -9.33
C GLU A 94 19.63 13.54 -9.57
N MET A 95 19.00 14.38 -10.39
CA MET A 95 17.61 14.25 -10.82
C MET A 95 17.37 12.90 -11.51
N LYS A 96 18.21 12.51 -12.48
CA LYS A 96 18.13 11.19 -13.13
C LYS A 96 18.27 10.02 -12.15
N LYS A 97 19.15 10.14 -11.14
CA LYS A 97 19.28 9.12 -10.08
C LYS A 97 18.03 9.06 -9.20
N ALA A 98 17.41 10.21 -8.90
CA ALA A 98 16.17 10.27 -8.14
C ALA A 98 14.99 9.69 -8.92
N GLU A 99 14.84 10.03 -10.21
CA GLU A 99 13.87 9.44 -11.14
C GLU A 99 14.02 7.92 -11.22
N GLN A 100 15.25 7.42 -11.36
CA GLN A 100 15.52 5.99 -11.39
C GLN A 100 15.11 5.31 -10.07
N ARG A 101 15.46 5.88 -8.91
CA ARG A 101 15.03 5.36 -7.59
C ARG A 101 13.51 5.37 -7.45
N PHE A 102 12.83 6.42 -7.93
CA PHE A 102 11.38 6.52 -7.89
C PHE A 102 10.71 5.45 -8.77
N SER A 103 11.27 5.15 -9.95
CA SER A 103 10.79 4.03 -10.78
C SER A 103 10.89 2.71 -10.02
N HIS A 104 12.06 2.37 -9.47
CA HIS A 104 12.22 1.12 -8.70
C HIS A 104 11.23 1.05 -7.54
N SER A 105 11.10 2.12 -6.74
CA SER A 105 10.15 2.17 -5.62
C SER A 105 8.69 2.05 -6.04
N ARG A 106 8.32 2.52 -7.24
CA ARG A 106 6.98 2.35 -7.81
C ARG A 106 6.75 0.89 -8.23
N ASP A 107 7.76 0.26 -8.83
CA ASP A 107 7.68 -1.10 -9.33
C ASP A 107 7.67 -2.11 -8.14
N ASP A 108 8.41 -1.82 -7.06
CA ASP A 108 8.33 -2.49 -5.76
C ASP A 108 6.93 -2.34 -5.13
N PHE A 109 6.35 -1.14 -5.16
CA PHE A 109 5.01 -0.88 -4.62
C PHE A 109 3.91 -1.63 -5.40
N LEU A 110 4.03 -1.72 -6.73
CA LEU A 110 3.14 -2.54 -7.56
C LEU A 110 3.25 -4.02 -7.18
N THR A 111 4.47 -4.54 -7.03
CA THR A 111 4.71 -5.92 -6.58
C THR A 111 4.09 -6.19 -5.21
N LEU A 112 4.24 -5.26 -4.26
CA LEU A 112 3.66 -5.37 -2.92
C LEU A 112 2.12 -5.31 -2.95
N LYS A 113 1.53 -4.48 -3.82
CA LYS A 113 0.09 -4.40 -4.06
C LYS A 113 -0.46 -5.74 -4.59
N ASP A 114 0.21 -6.34 -5.58
CA ASP A 114 -0.21 -7.62 -6.16
C ASP A 114 -0.13 -8.77 -5.14
N ILE A 115 0.91 -8.77 -4.27
CA ILE A 115 1.01 -9.70 -3.14
C ILE A 115 -0.13 -9.45 -2.13
N HIS A 116 -0.44 -8.20 -1.81
CA HIS A 116 -1.51 -7.86 -0.89
C HIS A 116 -2.90 -8.28 -1.42
N GLU A 117 -3.20 -8.04 -2.70
CA GLU A 117 -4.43 -8.51 -3.35
C GLU A 117 -4.54 -10.04 -3.36
N ARG A 118 -3.42 -10.75 -3.56
CA ARG A 118 -3.37 -12.22 -3.46
C ARG A 118 -3.70 -12.70 -2.05
N LEU A 119 -3.07 -12.11 -1.03
CA LEU A 119 -3.34 -12.42 0.38
C LEU A 119 -4.78 -12.09 0.79
N LEU A 120 -5.39 -11.03 0.26
CA LEU A 120 -6.81 -10.72 0.50
C LEU A 120 -7.73 -11.79 -0.09
N LYS A 121 -7.47 -12.23 -1.33
CA LYS A 121 -8.23 -13.33 -1.98
C LYS A 121 -8.08 -14.65 -1.22
N GLU A 122 -6.87 -14.98 -0.78
CA GLU A 122 -6.61 -16.16 0.04
C GLU A 122 -7.31 -16.08 1.41
N ASN A 123 -7.27 -14.93 2.09
CA ASN A 123 -7.97 -14.72 3.35
C ASN A 123 -9.49 -14.87 3.20
N ALA A 124 -10.07 -14.41 2.09
CA ALA A 124 -11.48 -14.63 1.77
C ALA A 124 -11.80 -16.12 1.57
N CYS A 125 -11.00 -16.83 0.77
CA CYS A 125 -11.14 -18.28 0.56
C CYS A 125 -10.97 -19.09 1.87
N LEU A 126 -10.04 -18.70 2.74
CA LEU A 126 -9.86 -19.32 4.06
C LEU A 126 -11.03 -19.03 5.01
N LYS A 127 -11.66 -17.85 4.94
CA LYS A 127 -12.90 -17.55 5.66
C LYS A 127 -14.05 -18.42 5.17
N GLU A 128 -14.22 -18.55 3.86
CA GLU A 128 -15.24 -19.42 3.25
C GLU A 128 -15.04 -20.89 3.66
N LYS A 129 -13.81 -21.42 3.57
CA LYS A 129 -13.45 -22.76 4.03
C LYS A 129 -13.68 -22.97 5.54
N ARG A 130 -13.46 -21.95 6.38
CA ARG A 130 -13.78 -21.99 7.83
C ARG A 130 -15.28 -21.94 8.11
N VAL A 131 -16.07 -21.37 7.20
CA VAL A 131 -17.54 -21.27 7.26
C VAL A 131 -18.17 -22.25 6.26
N SER A 132 -17.59 -23.45 6.13
CA SER A 132 -18.20 -24.59 5.41
C SER A 132 -19.64 -24.80 5.91
N PRO A 133 -20.68 -24.50 5.10
CA PRO A 133 -22.07 -24.60 5.55
C PRO A 133 -22.43 -26.04 5.91
N GLU A 134 -21.90 -26.99 5.14
CA GLU A 134 -22.08 -28.43 5.31
C GLU A 134 -21.60 -28.91 6.68
N LYS A 135 -20.40 -28.50 7.14
CA LYS A 135 -19.89 -28.88 8.47
C LYS A 135 -20.70 -28.27 9.61
N LEU A 136 -21.22 -27.05 9.42
CA LEU A 136 -22.14 -26.42 10.39
C LEU A 136 -23.49 -27.13 10.43
N GLU A 137 -24.02 -27.53 9.28
CA GLU A 137 -25.25 -28.29 9.16
C GLU A 137 -25.09 -29.71 9.74
N GLU A 138 -23.98 -30.40 9.47
CA GLU A 138 -23.69 -31.72 10.02
C GLU A 138 -23.54 -31.67 11.56
N LEU A 139 -22.86 -30.66 12.10
CA LEU A 139 -22.84 -30.38 13.54
C LEU A 139 -24.25 -30.11 14.10
N SER A 140 -25.12 -29.46 13.34
CA SER A 140 -26.54 -29.27 13.70
C SER A 140 -27.29 -30.61 13.73
N ARG A 141 -27.10 -31.49 12.72
CA ARG A 141 -27.66 -32.85 12.67
C ARG A 141 -27.17 -33.70 13.87
N TYR A 142 -25.89 -33.63 14.22
CA TYR A 142 -25.35 -34.34 15.39
C TYR A 142 -25.93 -33.81 16.71
N ARG A 143 -26.06 -32.49 16.88
CA ARG A 143 -26.75 -31.91 18.05
C ARG A 143 -28.20 -32.39 18.16
N GLY A 144 -28.91 -32.48 17.03
CA GLY A 144 -30.25 -33.08 16.96
C GLY A 144 -30.28 -34.52 17.46
N LYS A 145 -29.42 -35.40 16.91
CA LYS A 145 -29.31 -36.81 17.33
C LYS A 145 -28.96 -36.96 18.82
N VAL A 146 -28.04 -36.15 19.34
CA VAL A 146 -27.70 -36.14 20.78
C VAL A 146 -28.90 -35.74 21.64
N LEU A 147 -29.70 -34.76 21.20
CA LEU A 147 -30.92 -34.35 21.88
C LEU A 147 -31.97 -35.48 21.89
N GLU A 148 -32.14 -36.21 20.79
CA GLU A 148 -33.03 -37.37 20.69
C GLU A 148 -32.58 -38.52 21.60
N TYR A 149 -31.30 -38.89 21.57
CA TYR A 149 -30.77 -39.90 22.50
C TYR A 149 -30.93 -39.48 23.96
N SER A 150 -30.75 -38.20 24.29
CA SER A 150 -31.00 -37.67 25.64
C SER A 150 -32.47 -37.81 26.07
N LYS A 151 -33.42 -37.53 25.16
CA LYS A 151 -34.86 -37.78 25.38
C LYS A 151 -35.14 -39.28 25.61
N CYS A 152 -34.58 -40.16 24.78
CA CYS A 152 -34.74 -41.61 24.91
C CYS A 152 -34.16 -42.15 26.23
N ILE A 153 -32.96 -41.71 26.63
CA ILE A 153 -32.34 -42.07 27.91
C ILE A 153 -33.21 -41.59 29.08
N THR A 154 -33.78 -40.39 28.99
CA THR A 154 -34.69 -39.85 30.01
C THR A 154 -35.96 -40.68 30.13
N ALA A 155 -36.59 -41.03 29.00
CA ALA A 155 -37.78 -41.89 28.98
C ALA A 155 -37.50 -43.30 29.53
N LEU A 156 -36.34 -43.89 29.21
CA LEU A 156 -35.90 -45.17 29.75
C LEU A 156 -35.68 -45.12 31.28
N ARG A 157 -35.07 -44.05 31.80
CA ARG A 157 -34.91 -43.83 33.25
C ARG A 157 -36.25 -43.70 33.96
N SER A 158 -37.19 -42.92 33.41
CA SER A 158 -38.56 -42.81 33.96
C SER A 158 -39.31 -44.14 33.92
N SER A 159 -39.14 -44.94 32.87
CA SER A 159 -39.70 -46.29 32.74
C SER A 159 -39.11 -47.27 33.76
N ALA A 160 -37.80 -47.21 34.00
CA ALA A 160 -37.13 -48.00 35.04
C ALA A 160 -37.64 -47.63 36.45
N TYR A 161 -37.71 -46.33 36.76
CA TYR A 161 -38.25 -45.86 38.04
C TYR A 161 -39.70 -46.29 38.30
N GLU A 162 -40.55 -46.24 37.27
CA GLU A 162 -41.94 -46.71 37.38
C GLU A 162 -42.03 -48.25 37.50
N LYS A 163 -41.08 -49.01 36.92
CA LYS A 163 -40.95 -50.46 37.18
C LYS A 163 -40.53 -50.74 38.62
N ASP A 164 -39.54 -50.02 39.16
CA ASP A 164 -39.09 -50.19 40.54
C ASP A 164 -40.20 -49.86 41.54
N LYS A 165 -40.95 -48.77 41.30
CA LYS A 165 -42.13 -48.40 42.08
C LYS A 165 -43.25 -49.45 42.00
N ARG A 166 -43.49 -50.04 40.83
CA ARG A 166 -44.43 -51.19 40.68
C ARG A 166 -43.94 -52.42 41.42
N TYR A 167 -42.63 -52.71 41.37
CA TYR A 167 -42.02 -53.81 42.11
C TYR A 167 -42.11 -53.58 43.63
N GLU A 168 -41.87 -52.37 44.11
CA GLU A 168 -42.04 -52.03 45.53
C GLU A 168 -43.51 -52.16 45.97
N MET A 169 -44.46 -51.67 45.17
CA MET A 169 -45.89 -51.92 45.42
C MET A 169 -46.24 -53.40 45.40
N LEU A 170 -45.64 -54.20 44.51
CA LEU A 170 -45.83 -55.64 44.46
C LEU A 170 -45.25 -56.32 45.70
N VAL A 171 -44.06 -55.93 46.17
CA VAL A 171 -43.45 -56.40 47.43
C VAL A 171 -44.29 -55.98 48.63
N GLN A 172 -44.86 -54.76 48.65
CA GLN A 172 -45.79 -54.33 49.70
C GLN A 172 -47.08 -55.15 49.65
N LYS A 173 -47.66 -55.40 48.46
CA LYS A 173 -48.80 -56.31 48.29
C LYS A 173 -48.46 -57.73 48.71
N PHE A 174 -47.26 -58.24 48.42
CA PHE A 174 -46.81 -59.57 48.79
C PHE A 174 -46.57 -59.69 50.30
N LYS A 175 -46.02 -58.65 50.96
CA LYS A 175 -45.93 -58.57 52.43
C LYS A 175 -47.32 -58.47 53.09
N ARG A 176 -48.28 -57.77 52.46
CA ARG A 176 -49.70 -57.78 52.89
C ARG A 176 -50.31 -59.16 52.68
N LEU A 177 -50.12 -59.80 51.53
CA LEU A 177 -50.58 -61.15 51.23
C LEU A 177 -49.95 -62.20 52.15
N GLN A 178 -48.67 -62.10 52.53
CA GLN A 178 -48.07 -62.97 53.54
C GLN A 178 -48.66 -62.72 54.94
N LYS A 179 -49.00 -61.47 55.29
CA LYS A 179 -49.77 -61.17 56.51
C LYS A 179 -51.23 -61.65 56.43
N CYS A 180 -51.81 -61.68 55.24
CA CYS A 180 -53.13 -62.24 54.96
C CYS A 180 -53.08 -63.77 55.01
N LEU A 181 -52.09 -64.45 54.42
CA LEU A 181 -51.84 -65.90 54.54
C LEU A 181 -51.60 -66.33 55.99
N LYS A 182 -50.86 -65.53 56.78
CA LYS A 182 -50.78 -65.69 58.25
C LYS A 182 -52.08 -65.38 59.01
N LYS A 183 -53.15 -65.01 58.29
CA LYS A 183 -54.54 -64.85 58.73
C LYS A 183 -55.54 -65.67 57.88
N SER A 184 -55.08 -66.38 56.85
CA SER A 184 -55.88 -66.98 55.78
C SER A 184 -55.42 -68.42 55.49
N GLU A 185 -55.16 -69.16 56.57
CA GLU A 185 -55.68 -70.52 56.66
C GLU A 185 -57.23 -70.54 56.62
N ASN A 186 -57.88 -69.36 56.75
CA ASN A 186 -59.26 -69.10 56.34
C ASN A 186 -59.33 -68.24 55.06
N ASP A 187 -59.93 -68.81 54.00
CA ASP A 187 -60.54 -68.19 52.82
C ASP A 187 -59.69 -67.91 51.55
N ASP A 188 -60.25 -68.38 50.43
CA ASP A 188 -59.68 -68.50 49.08
C ASP A 188 -60.01 -67.34 48.09
N ASP A 189 -59.33 -67.37 46.93
CA ASP A 189 -59.92 -67.31 45.56
C ASP A 189 -59.87 -66.02 44.66
N ARG A 190 -59.65 -66.26 43.33
CA ARG A 190 -60.00 -65.51 42.07
C ARG A 190 -59.10 -64.45 41.32
N MET A 191 -58.74 -64.79 40.05
CA MET A 191 -58.84 -64.00 38.75
C MET A 191 -57.91 -62.75 38.42
N SER A 192 -57.67 -62.24 37.17
CA SER A 192 -57.90 -62.61 35.72
C SER A 192 -57.11 -61.70 34.68
N ASN A 193 -57.21 -62.01 33.36
CA ASN A 193 -56.81 -61.40 32.03
C ASN A 193 -56.99 -59.85 31.79
N GLY A 194 -56.67 -59.15 30.66
CA GLY A 194 -56.07 -59.38 29.29
C GLY A 194 -56.49 -58.27 28.24
N GLY A 195 -55.91 -58.10 27.01
CA GLY A 195 -56.47 -57.24 25.88
C GLY A 195 -55.53 -56.56 24.81
N SER A 196 -56.02 -56.20 23.58
CA SER A 196 -55.30 -55.76 22.31
C SER A 196 -56.16 -54.90 21.30
N ASP A 197 -55.61 -54.27 20.19
CA ASP A 197 -56.11 -54.29 18.73
C ASP A 197 -55.87 -53.07 17.72
N CYS A 198 -55.72 -53.37 16.39
CA CYS A 198 -56.09 -52.73 15.05
C CYS A 198 -55.80 -51.24 14.57
N SER A 199 -55.99 -50.74 13.29
CA SER A 199 -55.77 -51.19 11.84
C SER A 199 -56.20 -50.18 10.69
N ALA A 200 -55.55 -50.18 9.47
CA ALA A 200 -56.00 -49.76 8.07
C ALA A 200 -56.33 -48.27 7.64
N ALA A 201 -56.55 -47.79 6.35
CA ALA A 201 -56.04 -47.99 4.94
C ALA A 201 -56.74 -47.07 3.82
N SER A 202 -56.11 -46.59 2.68
CA SER A 202 -56.77 -46.05 1.41
C SER A 202 -55.84 -45.64 0.19
N THR A 203 -56.33 -45.49 -1.07
CA THR A 203 -55.57 -45.28 -2.38
C THR A 203 -56.28 -44.48 -3.53
N VAL A 204 -55.52 -44.00 -4.57
CA VAL A 204 -55.99 -43.39 -5.87
C VAL A 204 -55.05 -43.82 -7.06
N SER A 205 -55.52 -43.76 -8.32
CA SER A 205 -54.93 -44.38 -9.55
C SER A 205 -53.78 -43.62 -10.27
N LEU A 206 -53.00 -44.35 -11.10
CA LEU A 206 -51.66 -43.95 -11.59
C LEU A 206 -51.49 -43.57 -13.09
N ASP A 207 -52.43 -43.89 -13.98
CA ASP A 207 -52.09 -44.02 -15.43
C ASP A 207 -51.92 -42.70 -16.24
N THR A 208 -52.05 -41.53 -15.62
CA THR A 208 -51.78 -40.21 -16.26
C THR A 208 -50.48 -39.57 -15.79
N ILE A 209 -49.70 -40.30 -14.99
CA ILE A 209 -48.42 -39.86 -14.44
C ILE A 209 -47.27 -40.30 -15.35
N THR A 210 -47.29 -41.54 -15.83
CA THR A 210 -46.11 -42.24 -16.37
C THR A 210 -45.41 -41.61 -17.58
N GLU A 211 -46.14 -41.03 -18.55
CA GLU A 211 -45.51 -40.54 -19.80
C GLU A 211 -44.70 -39.23 -19.60
N ASP A 212 -45.13 -38.33 -18.71
CA ASP A 212 -44.39 -37.08 -18.41
C ASP A 212 -43.11 -37.33 -17.58
N PHE A 213 -43.02 -38.44 -16.84
CA PHE A 213 -41.84 -38.74 -16.03
C PHE A 213 -40.67 -39.33 -16.84
N GLU A 214 -40.92 -40.17 -17.85
CA GLU A 214 -39.82 -40.85 -18.56
C GLU A 214 -38.95 -39.89 -19.39
N GLU A 215 -39.55 -38.91 -20.10
CA GLU A 215 -38.76 -37.94 -20.87
C GLU A 215 -38.00 -36.94 -19.96
N VAL A 216 -38.60 -36.54 -18.83
CA VAL A 216 -37.94 -35.65 -17.85
C VAL A 216 -36.79 -36.37 -17.13
N PHE A 217 -37.02 -37.57 -16.58
CA PHE A 217 -35.96 -38.32 -15.89
C PHE A 217 -34.80 -38.69 -16.82
N ALA A 218 -35.06 -39.06 -18.08
CA ALA A 218 -33.98 -39.36 -19.03
C ALA A 218 -33.06 -38.15 -19.26
N LYS A 219 -33.64 -36.95 -19.37
CA LYS A 219 -32.93 -35.69 -19.61
C LYS A 219 -32.19 -35.18 -18.37
N ASP A 220 -32.80 -35.31 -17.20
CA ASP A 220 -32.19 -34.94 -15.92
C ASP A 220 -30.99 -35.87 -15.64
N ILE A 221 -31.14 -37.19 -15.82
CA ILE A 221 -30.05 -38.17 -15.66
C ILE A 221 -28.88 -37.87 -16.63
N GLU A 222 -29.15 -37.57 -17.90
CA GLU A 222 -28.08 -37.21 -18.84
C GLU A 222 -27.37 -35.89 -18.44
N THR A 223 -28.13 -34.92 -17.91
CA THR A 223 -27.59 -33.65 -17.43
C THR A 223 -26.71 -33.85 -16.18
N ASP A 224 -27.16 -34.66 -15.22
CA ASP A 224 -26.42 -35.02 -14.01
C ASP A 224 -25.12 -35.77 -14.35
N TYR A 225 -25.16 -36.72 -15.30
CA TYR A 225 -23.94 -37.40 -15.77
C TYR A 225 -22.94 -36.42 -16.41
N GLN A 226 -23.41 -35.46 -17.22
CA GLN A 226 -22.52 -34.45 -17.80
C GLN A 226 -21.97 -33.48 -16.75
N ALA A 227 -22.74 -33.14 -15.72
CA ALA A 227 -22.28 -32.35 -14.58
C ALA A 227 -21.18 -33.08 -13.79
N LEU A 228 -21.41 -34.34 -13.42
CA LEU A 228 -20.44 -35.19 -12.73
C LEU A 228 -19.13 -35.36 -13.50
N TYR A 229 -19.18 -35.49 -14.83
CA TYR A 229 -17.96 -35.56 -15.65
C TYR A 229 -17.16 -34.25 -15.65
N ARG A 230 -17.82 -33.08 -15.62
CA ARG A 230 -17.14 -31.78 -15.50
C ARG A 230 -16.55 -31.58 -14.11
N GLU A 231 -17.33 -31.88 -13.07
CA GLU A 231 -16.89 -31.82 -11.67
C GLU A 231 -15.68 -32.71 -11.43
N ASN A 232 -15.68 -33.96 -11.91
CA ASN A 232 -14.54 -34.87 -11.77
C ASN A 232 -13.29 -34.36 -12.53
N ALA A 233 -13.47 -33.75 -13.71
CA ALA A 233 -12.38 -33.13 -14.46
C ALA A 233 -11.85 -31.83 -13.80
N GLU A 234 -12.66 -31.13 -13.02
CA GLU A 234 -12.27 -29.97 -12.23
C GLU A 234 -11.60 -30.37 -10.91
N LEU A 235 -12.11 -31.39 -10.22
CA LEU A 235 -11.49 -32.00 -9.05
C LEU A 235 -10.09 -32.57 -9.38
N GLN A 236 -9.92 -33.24 -10.52
CA GLN A 236 -8.60 -33.70 -10.98
C GLN A 236 -7.64 -32.52 -11.27
N ARG A 237 -8.16 -31.40 -11.78
CA ARG A 237 -7.37 -30.17 -11.99
C ARG A 237 -6.93 -29.55 -10.67
N ALA A 238 -7.88 -29.38 -9.74
CA ALA A 238 -7.64 -28.84 -8.40
C ALA A 238 -6.70 -29.72 -7.57
N LEU A 239 -6.79 -31.05 -7.71
CA LEU A 239 -5.90 -31.99 -7.02
C LEU A 239 -4.47 -31.94 -7.56
N ASN A 240 -4.29 -31.78 -8.88
CA ASN A 240 -2.98 -31.54 -9.49
C ASN A 240 -2.40 -30.16 -9.09
N GLU A 241 -3.21 -29.10 -9.06
CA GLU A 241 -2.79 -27.78 -8.56
C GLU A 241 -2.41 -27.81 -7.08
N LEU A 242 -3.14 -28.55 -6.25
CA LEU A 242 -2.77 -28.77 -4.85
C LEU A 242 -1.45 -29.51 -4.73
N GLN A 243 -1.23 -30.60 -5.49
CA GLN A 243 0.04 -31.34 -5.48
C GLN A 243 1.23 -30.46 -5.91
N LEU A 244 1.06 -29.62 -6.93
CA LEU A 244 2.10 -28.66 -7.34
C LEU A 244 2.36 -27.60 -6.26
N ASN A 245 1.31 -27.01 -5.69
CA ASN A 245 1.45 -25.96 -4.68
C ASN A 245 1.93 -26.45 -3.30
N THR A 246 1.74 -27.73 -2.95
CA THR A 246 2.33 -28.31 -1.73
C THR A 246 3.85 -28.50 -1.79
N SER A 247 4.47 -28.32 -2.96
CA SER A 247 5.92 -28.56 -3.14
C SER A 247 6.81 -27.49 -2.50
N ASP A 248 6.29 -26.26 -2.33
CA ASP A 248 7.12 -25.05 -2.16
C ASP A 248 6.70 -24.10 -1.00
N LEU A 249 5.79 -24.53 -0.11
CA LEU A 249 5.27 -23.66 0.96
C LEU A 249 5.83 -23.99 2.36
N SER A 250 6.59 -23.02 2.88
CA SER A 250 7.43 -23.09 4.09
C SER A 250 6.70 -23.27 5.43
N GLU A 251 5.37 -23.22 5.48
CA GLU A 251 4.63 -23.50 6.71
C GLU A 251 4.64 -24.98 7.07
N GLU A 252 4.54 -25.88 6.07
CA GLU A 252 4.63 -27.32 6.35
C GLU A 252 6.06 -27.74 6.70
N SER A 253 7.09 -27.11 6.09
CA SER A 253 8.48 -27.35 6.49
C SER A 253 8.73 -26.83 7.92
N PHE A 254 8.30 -25.61 8.25
CA PHE A 254 8.46 -25.05 9.60
C PHE A 254 7.75 -25.87 10.68
N LEU A 255 6.52 -26.34 10.42
CA LEU A 255 5.82 -27.24 11.33
C LEU A 255 6.47 -28.61 11.42
N ARG A 256 6.97 -29.17 10.30
CA ARG A 256 7.76 -30.42 10.31
C ARG A 256 9.07 -30.27 11.08
N ASP A 257 9.77 -29.15 10.95
CA ASP A 257 11.01 -28.86 11.67
C ASP A 257 10.75 -28.68 13.18
N GLN A 258 9.67 -27.98 13.54
CA GLN A 258 9.26 -27.80 14.94
C GLN A 258 8.78 -29.11 15.57
N ILE A 259 8.06 -29.96 14.83
CA ILE A 259 7.69 -31.32 15.25
C ILE A 259 8.93 -32.22 15.33
N SER A 260 9.88 -32.11 14.40
CA SER A 260 11.14 -32.86 14.41
C SER A 260 12.00 -32.50 15.62
N PHE A 261 12.09 -31.20 15.95
CA PHE A 261 12.77 -30.72 17.15
C PHE A 261 12.08 -31.21 18.44
N ALA A 262 10.75 -31.16 18.49
CA ALA A 262 9.98 -31.70 19.62
C ALA A 262 10.18 -33.22 19.78
N ASN A 263 10.12 -33.99 18.68
CA ASN A 263 10.34 -35.43 18.67
C ASN A 263 11.77 -35.79 19.10
N SER A 264 12.79 -35.08 18.61
CA SER A 264 14.18 -35.30 19.02
C SER A 264 14.40 -34.96 20.50
N THR A 265 13.69 -33.95 21.03
CA THR A 265 13.69 -33.63 22.47
C THR A 265 13.02 -34.73 23.30
N ILE A 266 11.89 -35.27 22.83
CA ILE A 266 11.18 -36.40 23.47
C ILE A 266 12.06 -37.66 23.44
N GLU A 267 12.73 -37.94 22.33
CA GLU A 267 13.64 -39.08 22.18
C GLU A 267 14.85 -38.98 23.14
N GLN A 268 15.45 -37.79 23.27
CA GLN A 268 16.47 -37.54 24.29
C GLN A 268 15.95 -37.73 25.72
N GLN A 269 14.74 -37.26 26.02
CA GLN A 269 14.14 -37.45 27.34
C GLN A 269 13.84 -38.93 27.62
N GLN A 270 13.37 -39.69 26.63
CA GLN A 270 13.13 -41.13 26.76
C GLN A 270 14.44 -41.88 27.02
N LEU A 271 15.52 -41.58 26.29
CA LEU A 271 16.84 -42.16 26.53
C LEU A 271 17.36 -41.90 27.95
N VAL A 272 17.09 -40.71 28.51
CA VAL A 272 17.43 -40.39 29.91
C VAL A 272 16.57 -41.17 30.91
N ILE A 273 15.26 -41.32 30.63
CA ILE A 273 14.35 -42.13 31.47
C ILE A 273 14.79 -43.60 31.47
N ASP A 274 15.04 -44.18 30.30
CA ASP A 274 15.46 -45.57 30.13
C ASP A 274 16.79 -45.83 30.85
N ALA A 275 17.79 -44.94 30.68
CA ALA A 275 19.06 -45.02 31.40
C ALA A 275 18.90 -44.87 32.93
N THR A 276 17.92 -44.11 33.39
CA THR A 276 17.63 -43.95 34.83
C THR A 276 16.98 -45.22 35.40
N GLN A 277 16.09 -45.87 34.65
CA GLN A 277 15.51 -47.16 35.04
C GLN A 277 16.57 -48.28 35.05
N ASP A 278 17.45 -48.33 34.05
CA ASP A 278 18.57 -49.29 34.04
C ASP A 278 19.49 -49.11 35.26
N MET A 279 19.82 -47.86 35.61
CA MET A 279 20.56 -47.50 36.82
C MET A 279 19.85 -47.97 38.11
N GLU A 280 18.52 -47.79 38.23
CA GLU A 280 17.76 -48.31 39.38
C GLU A 280 17.83 -49.85 39.47
N THR A 281 17.63 -50.58 38.37
CA THR A 281 17.72 -52.06 38.42
C THR A 281 19.15 -52.55 38.70
N LEU A 282 20.18 -51.78 38.30
CA LEU A 282 21.58 -52.05 38.63
C LEU A 282 21.87 -51.82 40.11
N ALA A 283 21.30 -50.77 40.70
CA ALA A 283 21.39 -50.47 42.12
C ALA A 283 20.73 -51.56 42.98
N GLU A 284 19.51 -52.01 42.62
CA GLU A 284 18.82 -53.12 43.30
C GLU A 284 19.65 -54.43 43.25
N LYS A 285 20.19 -54.77 42.07
CA LYS A 285 21.05 -55.97 41.91
C LYS A 285 22.32 -55.86 42.75
N ASN A 286 22.93 -54.67 42.87
CA ASN A 286 24.12 -54.46 43.71
C ASN A 286 23.79 -54.54 45.21
N ALA A 287 22.67 -53.97 45.65
CA ALA A 287 22.20 -54.09 47.04
C ALA A 287 21.98 -55.55 47.42
N LYS A 288 21.43 -56.36 46.50
CA LYS A 288 21.27 -57.81 46.68
C LYS A 288 22.62 -58.53 46.81
N PHE A 289 23.60 -58.26 45.94
CA PHE A 289 24.93 -58.87 46.03
C PHE A 289 25.68 -58.51 47.31
N GLU A 290 25.61 -57.27 47.79
CA GLU A 290 26.20 -56.89 49.08
C GLU A 290 25.49 -57.55 50.27
N SER A 291 24.17 -57.76 50.19
CA SER A 291 23.41 -58.53 51.20
C SER A 291 23.82 -60.01 51.24
N GLU A 292 23.90 -60.67 50.08
CA GLU A 292 24.37 -62.07 49.96
C GLU A 292 25.81 -62.23 50.46
N LYS A 293 26.70 -61.29 50.10
CA LYS A 293 28.09 -61.22 50.57
C LYS A 293 28.17 -61.05 52.09
N ALA A 294 27.36 -60.17 52.69
CA ALA A 294 27.30 -59.97 54.14
C ALA A 294 26.82 -61.23 54.87
N GLN A 295 25.82 -61.92 54.32
CA GLN A 295 25.31 -63.18 54.87
C GLN A 295 26.36 -64.30 54.80
N LEU A 296 26.99 -64.52 53.64
CA LEU A 296 28.05 -65.53 53.47
C LEU A 296 29.29 -65.25 54.35
N LEU A 297 29.63 -63.98 54.56
CA LEU A 297 30.70 -63.61 55.50
C LEU A 297 30.36 -63.98 56.95
N LYS A 298 29.08 -63.82 57.36
CA LYS A 298 28.62 -64.21 58.68
C LYS A 298 28.64 -65.74 58.86
N GLU A 299 28.09 -66.48 57.90
CA GLU A 299 28.12 -67.94 57.86
C GLU A 299 29.57 -68.47 57.91
N LEU A 300 30.49 -67.88 57.15
CA LEU A 300 31.91 -68.27 57.15
C LEU A 300 32.63 -67.96 58.48
N VAL A 301 32.20 -66.95 59.24
CA VAL A 301 32.68 -66.69 60.60
C VAL A 301 32.14 -67.74 61.59
N GLU A 302 30.87 -68.11 61.47
CA GLU A 302 30.23 -69.13 62.32
C GLU A 302 30.83 -70.52 62.06
N VAL A 303 31.03 -70.92 60.81
CA VAL A 303 31.71 -72.17 60.40
C VAL A 303 33.16 -72.20 60.89
N LYS A 304 33.91 -71.09 60.80
CA LYS A 304 35.27 -71.00 61.37
C LYS A 304 35.29 -71.16 62.89
N LYS A 305 34.30 -70.59 63.60
CA LYS A 305 34.18 -70.73 65.05
C LYS A 305 33.85 -72.18 65.45
N ALA A 306 32.95 -72.84 64.70
CA ALA A 306 32.64 -74.26 64.88
C ALA A 306 33.87 -75.15 64.60
N HIS A 307 34.62 -74.88 63.53
CA HIS A 307 35.87 -75.57 63.21
C HIS A 307 36.92 -75.45 64.32
N ALA A 308 37.12 -74.24 64.86
CA ALA A 308 38.05 -73.99 65.96
C ALA A 308 37.66 -74.76 67.24
N ALA A 309 36.38 -74.70 67.63
CA ALA A 309 35.86 -75.46 68.77
C ALA A 309 35.98 -76.98 68.56
N GLN A 310 35.77 -77.46 67.33
CA GLN A 310 35.92 -78.88 67.01
C GLN A 310 37.37 -79.35 67.01
N LEU A 311 38.32 -78.51 66.59
CA LEU A 311 39.76 -78.78 66.74
C LEU A 311 40.18 -78.84 68.22
N GLU A 312 39.66 -77.95 69.06
CA GLU A 312 39.90 -77.93 70.51
C GLU A 312 39.31 -79.18 71.21
N ASN A 313 38.12 -79.61 70.79
CA ASN A 313 37.48 -80.86 71.20
C ASN A 313 38.33 -82.09 70.81
N ILE A 314 38.77 -82.16 69.54
CA ILE A 314 39.69 -83.23 69.07
C ILE A 314 41.00 -83.23 69.85
N ALA A 315 41.59 -82.06 70.12
CA ALA A 315 42.82 -81.95 70.91
C ALA A 315 42.62 -82.42 72.36
N SER A 316 41.48 -82.10 72.97
CA SER A 316 41.11 -82.53 74.33
C SER A 316 40.90 -84.03 74.40
N ILE A 317 40.12 -84.63 73.49
CA ILE A 317 39.91 -86.08 73.39
C ILE A 317 41.24 -86.81 73.16
N ARG A 318 42.13 -86.28 72.30
CA ARG A 318 43.47 -86.86 72.08
C ARG A 318 44.34 -86.78 73.33
N LYS A 319 44.24 -85.71 74.12
CA LYS A 319 44.96 -85.56 75.39
C LYS A 319 44.45 -86.54 76.45
N GLU A 320 43.14 -86.66 76.64
CA GLU A 320 42.51 -87.65 77.53
C GLU A 320 42.88 -89.09 77.13
N LEU A 321 42.89 -89.39 75.83
CA LEU A 321 43.30 -90.69 75.30
C LEU A 321 44.78 -91.01 75.62
N GLU A 322 45.66 -90.01 75.57
CA GLU A 322 47.09 -90.18 75.85
C GLU A 322 47.40 -90.23 77.35
N GLU A 323 46.66 -89.48 78.18
CA GLU A 323 46.69 -89.59 79.65
C GLU A 323 46.22 -90.99 80.09
N HIS A 324 45.14 -91.53 79.51
CA HIS A 324 44.69 -92.90 79.80
C HIS A 324 45.63 -94.01 79.29
N LYS A 325 46.36 -93.80 78.19
CA LYS A 325 47.40 -94.74 77.75
C LYS A 325 48.66 -94.68 78.62
N SER A 326 49.07 -93.49 79.04
CA SER A 326 50.29 -93.29 79.85
C SER A 326 50.10 -93.60 81.33
N ALA A 327 48.86 -93.65 81.83
CA ALA A 327 48.51 -94.17 83.15
C ALA A 327 48.51 -95.72 83.24
N ALA A 328 48.70 -96.44 82.12
CA ALA A 328 48.60 -97.90 82.06
C ALA A 328 49.90 -98.75 82.21
N PRO A 329 51.04 -98.30 82.81
CA PRO A 329 52.18 -99.18 83.09
C PRO A 329 52.03 -99.89 84.46
N SER A 330 50.99 -100.71 84.61
CA SER A 330 50.86 -101.68 85.70
C SER A 330 50.08 -102.90 85.23
N ALA A 331 50.54 -104.10 85.57
CA ALA A 331 50.17 -105.36 84.92
C ALA A 331 48.78 -105.93 85.31
N ASN A 332 47.79 -105.08 85.57
CA ASN A 332 46.39 -105.45 85.83
C ASN A 332 45.43 -104.36 85.33
N ALA A 333 45.31 -104.21 84.01
CA ALA A 333 44.28 -103.37 83.40
C ALA A 333 42.89 -103.99 83.66
N THR A 334 42.01 -103.27 84.35
CA THR A 334 40.63 -103.73 84.57
C THR A 334 39.80 -103.55 83.30
N VAL A 335 38.78 -104.41 83.08
CA VAL A 335 37.91 -104.35 81.89
C VAL A 335 37.31 -102.97 81.67
N SER A 336 36.98 -102.26 82.77
CA SER A 336 36.46 -100.89 82.78
C SER A 336 37.37 -99.85 82.11
N GLU A 337 38.68 -100.07 82.10
CA GLU A 337 39.67 -99.13 81.55
C GLU A 337 39.82 -99.30 80.04
N SER A 338 39.75 -100.55 79.55
CA SER A 338 39.71 -100.89 78.13
C SER A 338 38.44 -100.36 77.43
N GLU A 339 37.29 -100.45 78.09
CA GLU A 339 36.02 -99.90 77.59
C GLU A 339 36.06 -98.37 77.45
N LYS A 340 36.70 -97.66 78.38
CA LYS A 340 36.89 -96.19 78.30
C LYS A 340 37.77 -95.80 77.12
N VAL A 341 38.88 -96.53 76.88
CA VAL A 341 39.75 -96.28 75.71
C VAL A 341 38.99 -96.48 74.41
N LYS A 342 38.18 -97.55 74.26
CA LYS A 342 37.32 -97.74 73.09
C LYS A 342 36.27 -96.63 72.92
N ALA A 343 35.60 -96.21 74.00
CA ALA A 343 34.62 -95.14 73.95
C ALA A 343 35.25 -93.78 73.57
N LEU A 344 36.49 -93.51 73.99
CA LEU A 344 37.25 -92.33 73.55
C LEU A 344 37.69 -92.43 72.09
N GLN A 345 38.06 -93.62 71.59
CA GLN A 345 38.37 -93.85 70.17
C GLN A 345 37.15 -93.59 69.27
N GLU A 346 35.97 -94.12 69.61
CA GLU A 346 34.74 -93.84 68.85
C GLU A 346 34.35 -92.36 68.89
N LYS A 347 34.56 -91.68 70.03
CA LYS A 347 34.33 -90.22 70.13
C LYS A 347 35.30 -89.45 69.25
N LEU A 348 36.57 -89.86 69.19
CA LEU A 348 37.58 -89.23 68.33
C LEU A 348 37.23 -89.40 66.85
N GLU A 349 36.85 -90.60 66.42
CA GLU A 349 36.48 -90.89 65.02
C GLU A 349 35.20 -90.13 64.60
N LYS A 350 34.20 -90.03 65.48
CA LYS A 350 33.02 -89.16 65.31
C LYS A 350 33.39 -87.67 65.26
N ALA A 351 34.34 -87.23 66.08
CA ALA A 351 34.79 -85.84 66.06
C ALA A 351 35.60 -85.49 64.80
N GLU A 352 36.45 -86.40 64.33
CA GLU A 352 37.26 -86.24 63.12
C GLU A 352 36.40 -86.27 61.85
N SER A 353 35.41 -87.18 61.76
CA SER A 353 34.44 -87.18 60.65
C SER A 353 33.62 -85.89 60.56
N ALA A 354 33.14 -85.35 61.69
CA ALA A 354 32.46 -84.05 61.71
C ALA A 354 33.39 -82.89 61.28
N ASN A 355 34.67 -82.97 61.61
CA ASN A 355 35.66 -81.97 61.17
C ASN A 355 35.89 -82.04 59.65
N VAL A 356 35.83 -83.21 59.01
CA VAL A 356 35.87 -83.33 57.54
C VAL A 356 34.69 -82.59 56.90
N THR A 357 33.47 -82.76 57.42
CA THR A 357 32.27 -82.06 56.93
C THR A 357 32.42 -80.53 57.03
N ILE A 358 32.82 -80.03 58.21
CA ILE A 358 33.02 -78.59 58.45
C ILE A 358 34.10 -78.00 57.52
N ASN A 359 35.17 -78.75 57.20
CA ASN A 359 36.19 -78.29 56.25
C ASN A 359 35.65 -78.20 54.81
N GLU A 360 34.73 -79.08 54.39
CA GLU A 360 34.15 -79.04 53.05
C GLU A 360 33.14 -77.89 52.92
N GLU A 361 32.34 -77.64 53.95
CA GLU A 361 31.48 -76.43 54.05
C GLU A 361 32.32 -75.15 53.97
N LEU A 362 33.45 -75.08 54.70
CA LEU A 362 34.37 -73.94 54.67
C LEU A 362 34.98 -73.72 53.27
N ARG A 363 35.33 -74.79 52.53
CA ARG A 363 35.78 -74.70 51.14
C ARG A 363 34.68 -74.20 50.22
N SER A 364 33.47 -74.73 50.36
CA SER A 364 32.31 -74.35 49.55
C SER A 364 31.98 -72.86 49.71
N ALA A 365 31.82 -72.39 50.95
CA ALA A 365 31.57 -70.98 51.26
C ALA A 365 32.69 -70.06 50.75
N SER A 366 33.96 -70.48 50.87
CA SER A 366 35.11 -69.74 50.35
C SER A 366 35.10 -69.63 48.81
N LYS A 367 34.62 -70.66 48.11
CA LYS A 367 34.52 -70.69 46.64
C LYS A 367 33.42 -69.75 46.13
N GLU A 368 32.25 -69.73 46.77
CA GLU A 368 31.18 -68.80 46.40
C GLU A 368 31.55 -67.33 46.69
N LEU A 369 32.20 -67.05 47.83
CA LEU A 369 32.78 -65.72 48.11
C LEU A 369 33.83 -65.29 47.06
N GLY A 370 34.54 -66.23 46.46
CA GLY A 370 35.45 -65.98 45.34
C GLY A 370 34.72 -65.53 44.07
N LYS A 371 33.60 -66.19 43.71
CA LYS A 371 32.78 -65.82 42.54
C LYS A 371 32.17 -64.43 42.69
N ILE A 372 31.56 -64.14 43.84
CA ILE A 372 30.95 -62.82 44.11
C ILE A 372 32.00 -61.72 44.02
N ARG A 373 33.20 -61.94 44.57
CA ARG A 373 34.31 -60.97 44.50
C ARG A 373 34.74 -60.68 43.05
N PHE A 374 34.80 -61.69 42.19
CA PHE A 374 35.11 -61.53 40.77
C PHE A 374 34.01 -60.76 40.02
N GLN A 375 32.73 -61.06 40.29
CA GLN A 375 31.59 -60.35 39.69
C GLN A 375 31.55 -58.88 40.10
N MET A 376 31.81 -58.57 41.38
CA MET A 376 31.92 -57.19 41.87
C MET A 376 33.04 -56.43 41.16
N GLN A 377 34.22 -57.04 40.99
CA GLN A 377 35.36 -56.40 40.31
C GLN A 377 35.06 -56.08 38.83
N GLY A 378 34.31 -56.94 38.13
CA GLY A 378 33.84 -56.69 36.77
C GLY A 378 32.91 -55.45 36.71
N LYS A 379 31.88 -55.43 37.56
CA LYS A 379 30.93 -54.31 37.65
C LYS A 379 31.59 -52.98 38.02
N GLU A 380 32.60 -52.99 38.90
CA GLU A 380 33.32 -51.79 39.30
C GLU A 380 34.15 -51.22 38.12
N SER A 381 34.66 -52.09 37.25
CA SER A 381 35.25 -51.70 35.95
C SER A 381 34.24 -50.99 35.05
N ASP A 382 33.00 -51.51 34.96
CA ASP A 382 31.97 -50.98 34.08
C ASP A 382 31.42 -49.64 34.59
N LEU A 383 31.15 -49.52 35.89
CA LEU A 383 30.84 -48.25 36.57
C LEU A 383 31.93 -47.18 36.33
N THR A 384 33.20 -47.59 36.31
CA THR A 384 34.31 -46.67 36.02
C THR A 384 34.32 -46.20 34.56
N ARG A 385 33.88 -47.05 33.62
CA ARG A 385 33.71 -46.69 32.20
C ARG A 385 32.52 -45.74 32.01
N GLU A 386 31.42 -46.00 32.69
CA GLU A 386 30.18 -45.20 32.66
C GLU A 386 30.38 -43.79 33.23
N ARG A 387 31.11 -43.65 34.35
CA ARG A 387 31.52 -42.33 34.89
C ARG A 387 32.31 -41.51 33.89
N LYS A 388 33.28 -42.12 33.18
CA LYS A 388 34.05 -41.42 32.15
C LYS A 388 33.19 -40.98 30.96
N MET A 389 32.17 -41.76 30.60
CA MET A 389 31.23 -41.41 29.53
C MET A 389 30.32 -40.24 29.94
N THR A 390 29.81 -40.23 31.17
CA THR A 390 28.99 -39.14 31.71
C THR A 390 29.81 -37.86 31.94
N GLU A 391 31.06 -37.96 32.41
CA GLU A 391 32.00 -36.83 32.47
C GLU A 391 32.27 -36.22 31.08
N ALA A 392 32.51 -37.06 30.06
CA ALA A 392 32.72 -36.61 28.68
C ALA A 392 31.47 -35.93 28.09
N LEU A 393 30.27 -36.50 28.31
CA LEU A 393 29.01 -35.92 27.87
C LEU A 393 28.75 -34.57 28.56
N SER A 394 29.04 -34.47 29.86
CA SER A 394 28.93 -33.22 30.64
C SER A 394 29.87 -32.13 30.09
N ALA A 395 31.13 -32.48 29.79
CA ALA A 395 32.08 -31.55 29.17
C ALA A 395 31.62 -31.07 27.77
N GLN A 396 31.03 -31.96 26.96
CA GLN A 396 30.45 -31.60 25.67
C GLN A 396 29.25 -30.65 25.83
N LEU A 397 28.36 -30.92 26.80
CA LEU A 397 27.21 -30.06 27.12
C LEU A 397 27.66 -28.67 27.56
N GLN A 398 28.67 -28.58 28.44
CA GLN A 398 29.28 -27.35 28.91
C GLN A 398 29.83 -26.51 27.74
N SER A 399 30.45 -27.15 26.74
CA SER A 399 30.95 -26.50 25.53
C SER A 399 29.81 -25.91 24.70
N VAL A 400 28.72 -26.65 24.48
CA VAL A 400 27.57 -26.21 23.67
C VAL A 400 26.83 -25.04 24.34
N VAL A 401 26.65 -25.09 25.67
CA VAL A 401 26.08 -23.98 26.44
C VAL A 401 26.95 -22.73 26.32
N SER A 402 28.28 -22.87 26.44
CA SER A 402 29.21 -21.74 26.32
C SER A 402 29.17 -21.10 24.93
N SER A 403 29.18 -21.89 23.85
CA SER A 403 29.08 -21.35 22.49
C SER A 403 27.73 -20.68 22.21
N SER A 404 26.63 -21.25 22.72
CA SER A 404 25.29 -20.66 22.60
C SER A 404 25.19 -19.32 23.33
N GLN A 405 25.84 -19.20 24.49
CA GLN A 405 25.88 -17.96 25.26
C GLN A 405 26.71 -16.87 24.58
N GLU A 406 27.85 -17.21 23.96
CA GLU A 406 28.60 -16.26 23.11
C GLU A 406 27.80 -15.80 21.89
N GLU A 407 27.05 -16.69 21.24
CA GLU A 407 26.22 -16.36 20.08
C GLU A 407 25.04 -15.44 20.46
N ALA A 408 24.44 -15.67 21.63
CA ALA A 408 23.40 -14.79 22.18
C ALA A 408 23.92 -13.37 22.44
N LEU A 409 25.11 -13.23 23.03
CA LEU A 409 25.75 -11.93 23.27
C LEU A 409 26.07 -11.19 21.96
N LYS A 410 26.56 -11.90 20.92
CA LYS A 410 26.78 -11.31 19.59
C LYS A 410 25.48 -10.78 18.98
N LYS A 411 24.40 -11.55 19.05
CA LYS A 411 23.07 -11.13 18.57
C LYS A 411 22.53 -9.92 19.35
N GLU A 412 22.79 -9.84 20.66
CA GLU A 412 22.42 -8.66 21.46
C GLU A 412 23.19 -7.39 21.04
N GLU A 413 24.49 -7.50 20.76
CA GLU A 413 25.28 -6.37 20.21
C GLU A 413 24.81 -5.92 18.83
N GLU A 414 24.48 -6.87 17.93
CA GLU A 414 23.93 -6.57 16.61
C GLU A 414 22.58 -5.85 16.71
N LEU A 415 21.69 -6.34 17.59
CA LEU A 415 20.39 -5.72 17.85
C LEU A 415 20.55 -4.30 18.42
N LYS A 416 21.56 -4.06 19.26
CA LYS A 416 21.92 -2.73 19.77
C LYS A 416 22.42 -1.79 18.66
N LYS A 417 23.27 -2.28 17.73
CA LYS A 417 23.72 -1.52 16.55
C LYS A 417 22.56 -1.20 15.60
N LEU A 418 21.64 -2.14 15.41
CA LEU A 418 20.45 -1.95 14.58
C LEU A 418 19.52 -0.88 15.15
N LYS A 419 19.24 -0.91 16.46
CA LYS A 419 18.45 0.12 17.15
C LYS A 419 19.03 1.53 16.97
N ALA A 420 20.34 1.71 17.21
CA ALA A 420 21.00 3.00 17.00
C ALA A 420 20.90 3.49 15.54
N THR A 421 20.91 2.57 14.57
CA THR A 421 20.75 2.91 13.14
C THR A 421 19.31 3.36 12.84
N VAL A 422 18.30 2.70 13.42
CA VAL A 422 16.88 3.09 13.30
C VAL A 422 16.63 4.46 13.93
N GLU A 423 17.15 4.71 15.13
CA GLU A 423 17.05 6.02 15.81
C GLU A 423 17.66 7.15 14.96
N GLN A 424 18.84 6.91 14.37
CA GLN A 424 19.48 7.87 13.46
C GLN A 424 18.64 8.12 12.19
N GLN A 425 18.14 7.07 11.53
CA GLN A 425 17.27 7.20 10.35
C GLN A 425 15.99 7.98 10.67
N GLN A 426 15.43 7.80 11.87
CA GLN A 426 14.23 8.49 12.30
C GLN A 426 14.47 9.98 12.54
N ALA A 427 15.62 10.35 13.13
CA ALA A 427 16.07 11.74 13.23
C ALA A 427 16.31 12.40 11.86
N ASP A 428 16.90 11.66 10.91
CA ASP A 428 17.11 12.15 9.53
C ASP A 428 15.77 12.37 8.79
N ILE A 429 14.77 11.50 8.99
CA ILE A 429 13.41 11.68 8.47
C ILE A 429 12.73 12.92 9.06
N GLU A 430 12.84 13.15 10.37
CA GLU A 430 12.30 14.37 11.01
C GLU A 430 12.96 15.65 10.45
N LYS A 431 14.28 15.62 10.27
CA LYS A 431 15.03 16.71 9.65
C LYS A 431 14.56 17.01 8.22
N MET A 432 14.48 15.97 7.37
CA MET A 432 13.98 16.10 6.00
C MET A 432 12.54 16.63 5.93
N ASN A 433 11.67 16.22 6.86
CA ASN A 433 10.31 16.73 6.95
C ASN A 433 10.25 18.22 7.34
N ASN A 434 11.17 18.71 8.17
CA ASN A 434 11.26 20.12 8.52
C ASN A 434 11.85 20.95 7.37
N GLU A 435 12.90 20.46 6.70
CA GLU A 435 13.44 21.08 5.48
C GLU A 435 12.39 21.17 4.37
N LYS A 436 11.56 20.14 4.20
CA LYS A 436 10.40 20.17 3.28
C LYS A 436 9.39 21.24 3.66
N LYS A 437 8.95 21.32 4.92
CA LYS A 437 8.00 22.36 5.38
C LYS A 437 8.53 23.77 5.13
N GLU A 438 9.83 24.01 5.33
CA GLU A 438 10.46 25.28 4.99
C GLU A 438 10.47 25.57 3.49
N ALA A 439 10.75 24.57 2.66
CA ALA A 439 10.71 24.70 1.20
C ALA A 439 9.29 25.00 0.70
N ASP A 440 8.29 24.27 1.20
CA ASP A 440 6.86 24.49 0.89
C ASP A 440 6.41 25.91 1.31
N GLN A 441 6.89 26.42 2.45
CA GLN A 441 6.59 27.78 2.90
C GLN A 441 7.30 28.85 2.04
N LYS A 442 8.55 28.62 1.64
CA LYS A 442 9.29 29.49 0.70
C LYS A 442 8.59 29.54 -0.66
N TYR A 443 8.14 28.40 -1.17
CA TYR A 443 7.36 28.30 -2.41
C TYR A 443 6.08 29.13 -2.35
N LYS A 444 5.26 28.96 -1.29
CA LYS A 444 4.03 29.75 -1.08
C LYS A 444 4.26 31.26 -0.95
N ASN A 445 5.42 31.68 -0.44
CA ASN A 445 5.77 33.10 -0.39
C ASN A 445 6.15 33.63 -1.79
N LEU A 446 7.00 32.89 -2.52
CA LEU A 446 7.36 33.20 -3.91
C LEU A 446 6.13 33.24 -4.85
N GLU A 447 5.17 32.34 -4.66
CA GLU A 447 3.91 32.31 -5.42
C GLU A 447 3.07 33.58 -5.19
N LYS A 448 3.02 34.07 -3.95
CA LYS A 448 2.35 35.36 -3.62
C LYS A 448 3.10 36.56 -4.18
N GLU A 449 4.43 36.58 -4.08
CA GLU A 449 5.26 37.63 -4.67
C GLU A 449 5.11 37.68 -6.20
N PHE A 450 5.06 36.52 -6.85
CA PHE A 450 4.82 36.42 -8.29
C PHE A 450 3.41 36.89 -8.69
N ALA A 451 2.38 36.56 -7.90
CA ALA A 451 1.03 37.08 -8.09
C ALA A 451 0.98 38.61 -7.95
N ALA A 452 1.58 39.17 -6.89
CA ALA A 452 1.67 40.62 -6.69
C ALA A 452 2.42 41.33 -7.84
N PHE A 453 3.55 40.76 -8.28
CA PHE A 453 4.30 41.27 -9.42
C PHE A 453 3.50 41.24 -10.73
N ARG A 454 2.64 40.23 -10.92
CA ARG A 454 1.73 40.14 -12.08
C ARG A 454 0.63 41.21 -12.04
N ASP A 455 0.17 41.58 -10.85
CA ASP A 455 -0.78 42.67 -10.67
C ASP A 455 -0.12 44.06 -10.83
N GLU A 456 1.12 44.25 -10.34
CA GLU A 456 1.91 45.48 -10.56
C GLU A 456 2.33 45.67 -12.03
N GLN A 457 2.61 44.58 -12.76
CA GLN A 457 2.90 44.60 -14.20
C GLN A 457 1.65 44.86 -15.06
N ARG A 458 0.45 44.91 -14.47
CA ARG A 458 -0.78 45.14 -15.24
C ARG A 458 -0.77 46.55 -15.82
N PRO A 459 -0.80 46.73 -17.16
CA PRO A 459 -0.76 48.06 -17.74
C PRO A 459 -1.95 48.89 -17.27
N GLU A 460 -1.67 50.12 -16.82
CA GLU A 460 -2.70 51.10 -16.52
C GLU A 460 -3.56 51.30 -17.77
N ILE A 461 -4.87 51.02 -17.65
CA ILE A 461 -5.79 50.98 -18.79
C ILE A 461 -5.97 52.41 -19.32
N ARG A 462 -5.31 52.74 -20.43
CA ARG A 462 -5.24 54.10 -20.97
C ARG A 462 -6.43 54.44 -21.87
N THR A 463 -7.15 53.43 -22.35
CA THR A 463 -8.31 53.61 -23.24
C THR A 463 -9.47 52.67 -22.90
N GLU A 464 -10.70 53.10 -23.22
CA GLU A 464 -11.91 52.28 -23.11
C GLU A 464 -11.86 51.02 -24.01
N LEU A 465 -11.05 51.04 -25.07
CA LEU A 465 -10.84 49.88 -25.94
C LEU A 465 -9.99 48.80 -25.24
N GLU A 466 -8.90 49.19 -24.58
CA GLU A 466 -8.09 48.30 -23.74
C GLU A 466 -8.92 47.75 -22.56
N ARG A 467 -9.79 48.59 -21.96
CA ARG A 467 -10.73 48.15 -20.92
C ARG A 467 -11.61 47.01 -21.41
N ARG A 468 -12.26 47.18 -22.58
CA ARG A 468 -13.14 46.17 -23.16
C ARG A 468 -12.39 44.91 -23.60
N TYR A 469 -11.15 45.06 -24.07
CA TYR A 469 -10.30 43.92 -24.41
C TYR A 469 -9.92 43.10 -23.17
N GLU A 470 -9.46 43.75 -22.10
CA GLU A 470 -9.16 43.08 -20.82
C GLU A 470 -10.42 42.51 -20.16
N GLU A 471 -11.57 43.15 -20.29
CA GLU A 471 -12.86 42.61 -19.81
C GLU A 471 -13.31 41.39 -20.62
N ALA A 472 -13.16 41.40 -21.96
CA ALA A 472 -13.42 40.23 -22.81
C ALA A 472 -12.48 39.06 -22.49
N LYS A 473 -11.19 39.35 -22.30
CA LYS A 473 -10.15 38.40 -21.90
C LYS A 473 -10.39 37.82 -20.50
N TYR A 474 -10.85 38.62 -19.56
CA TYR A 474 -11.26 38.16 -18.23
C TYR A 474 -12.50 37.25 -18.29
N ARG A 475 -13.53 37.64 -19.06
CA ARG A 475 -14.71 36.79 -19.31
C ARG A 475 -14.33 35.47 -19.97
N LEU A 476 -13.42 35.48 -20.95
CA LEU A 476 -12.90 34.27 -21.60
C LEU A 476 -12.12 33.39 -20.62
N LYS A 477 -11.25 33.98 -19.78
CA LYS A 477 -10.52 33.23 -18.74
C LYS A 477 -11.50 32.54 -17.77
N ASN A 478 -12.49 33.26 -17.26
CA ASN A 478 -13.50 32.68 -16.36
C ASN A 478 -14.35 31.59 -17.05
N ALA A 479 -14.60 31.71 -18.36
CA ALA A 479 -15.29 30.68 -19.12
C ALA A 479 -14.42 29.41 -19.30
N LEU A 480 -13.13 29.57 -19.55
CA LEU A 480 -12.18 28.46 -19.64
C LEU A 480 -11.95 27.77 -18.29
N GLU A 481 -11.85 28.53 -17.20
CA GLU A 481 -11.77 27.97 -15.84
C GLU A 481 -13.03 27.15 -15.51
N LYS A 482 -14.23 27.67 -15.82
CA LYS A 482 -15.48 26.88 -15.68
C LYS A 482 -15.53 25.63 -16.54
N ILE A 483 -15.03 25.68 -17.79
CA ILE A 483 -14.95 24.50 -18.65
C ILE A 483 -14.03 23.45 -18.00
N HIS A 484 -12.89 23.87 -17.46
CA HIS A 484 -11.97 22.96 -16.77
C HIS A 484 -12.57 22.36 -15.49
N ASP A 485 -13.31 23.15 -14.70
CA ASP A 485 -14.05 22.64 -13.54
C ASP A 485 -15.10 21.59 -13.96
N TYR A 486 -15.81 21.80 -15.08
CA TYR A 486 -16.73 20.80 -15.63
C TYR A 486 -16.01 19.56 -16.19
N GLU A 487 -14.83 19.69 -16.78
CA GLU A 487 -14.00 18.55 -17.20
C GLU A 487 -13.56 17.70 -16.00
N LEU A 488 -13.13 18.34 -14.90
CA LEU A 488 -12.77 17.67 -13.65
C LEU A 488 -13.97 16.98 -12.99
N LEU A 489 -15.14 17.62 -12.98
CA LEU A 489 -16.40 17.01 -12.53
C LEU A 489 -16.79 15.82 -13.41
N TYR A 490 -16.67 15.92 -14.73
CA TYR A 490 -16.95 14.84 -15.67
C TYR A 490 -15.98 13.66 -15.50
N GLU A 491 -14.69 13.92 -15.29
CA GLU A 491 -13.72 12.87 -14.93
C GLU A 491 -14.02 12.21 -13.59
N ALA A 492 -14.45 12.98 -12.58
CA ALA A 492 -14.83 12.46 -11.28
C ALA A 492 -16.10 11.60 -11.36
N ALA A 493 -17.13 12.06 -12.07
CA ALA A 493 -18.35 11.31 -12.35
C ALA A 493 -18.03 10.00 -13.08
N LYS A 494 -17.24 10.05 -14.15
CA LYS A 494 -16.80 8.87 -14.92
C LYS A 494 -15.98 7.88 -14.08
N LYS A 495 -15.21 8.33 -13.09
CA LYS A 495 -14.50 7.45 -12.15
C LYS A 495 -15.46 6.77 -11.17
N ALA A 496 -16.51 7.47 -10.74
CA ALA A 496 -17.48 7.00 -9.75
C ALA A 496 -18.73 6.30 -10.34
N GLU A 497 -18.93 6.35 -11.66
CA GLU A 497 -19.92 5.55 -12.39
C GLU A 497 -19.68 4.04 -12.20
N ASN A 498 -18.42 3.65 -11.93
CA ASN A 498 -18.04 2.29 -11.52
C ASN A 498 -18.55 1.89 -10.10
N ASP A 499 -18.90 2.85 -9.24
CA ASP A 499 -19.30 2.63 -7.83
C ASP A 499 -20.81 2.80 -7.59
N GLY A 500 -21.61 3.05 -8.63
CA GLY A 500 -23.08 2.90 -8.63
C GLY A 500 -23.89 3.82 -7.71
N LYS A 501 -23.27 4.82 -7.06
CA LYS A 501 -23.93 5.69 -6.06
C LYS A 501 -24.23 7.12 -6.51
N ILE A 502 -23.74 7.57 -7.67
CA ILE A 502 -23.96 8.94 -8.17
C ILE A 502 -25.09 9.02 -9.23
N SER A 503 -26.19 8.27 -9.05
CA SER A 503 -27.38 8.45 -9.92
C SER A 503 -28.17 9.69 -9.50
N GLN A 504 -28.54 9.78 -8.22
CA GLN A 504 -29.49 10.80 -7.73
C GLN A 504 -28.95 12.24 -7.82
N HIS A 505 -27.69 12.49 -7.48
CA HIS A 505 -27.15 13.86 -7.50
C HIS A 505 -27.02 14.41 -8.94
N LEU A 506 -26.61 13.56 -9.90
CA LEU A 506 -26.56 13.92 -11.31
C LEU A 506 -27.96 14.03 -11.93
N GLU A 507 -28.95 13.28 -11.44
CA GLU A 507 -30.35 13.46 -11.81
C GLU A 507 -30.90 14.82 -11.33
N GLU A 508 -30.56 15.25 -10.11
CA GLU A 508 -30.94 16.57 -9.57
C GLU A 508 -30.29 17.73 -10.37
N GLU A 509 -28.98 17.69 -10.61
CA GLU A 509 -28.30 18.72 -11.43
C GLU A 509 -28.83 18.75 -12.87
N LEU A 510 -29.16 17.59 -13.45
CA LEU A 510 -29.76 17.51 -14.79
C LEU A 510 -31.18 18.11 -14.83
N ILE A 511 -31.92 18.09 -13.72
CA ILE A 511 -33.21 18.78 -13.60
C ILE A 511 -33.00 20.29 -13.55
N GLU A 512 -32.09 20.80 -12.70
CA GLU A 512 -31.80 22.24 -12.63
C GLU A 512 -31.34 22.81 -13.99
N VAL A 513 -30.46 22.10 -14.72
CA VAL A 513 -30.00 22.52 -16.05
C VAL A 513 -31.16 22.55 -17.06
N LYS A 514 -32.10 21.60 -16.99
CA LYS A 514 -33.30 21.60 -17.84
C LYS A 514 -34.23 22.78 -17.51
N GLU A 515 -34.44 23.08 -16.23
CA GLU A 515 -35.26 24.22 -15.80
C GLU A 515 -34.64 25.56 -16.21
N PHE A 516 -33.31 25.70 -16.08
CA PHE A 516 -32.57 26.88 -16.53
C PHE A 516 -32.66 27.06 -18.05
N ASN A 517 -32.49 25.99 -18.83
CA ASN A 517 -32.60 26.06 -20.28
C ASN A 517 -34.04 26.41 -20.73
N ALA A 518 -35.05 25.80 -20.10
CA ALA A 518 -36.45 26.16 -20.32
C ALA A 518 -36.79 27.60 -19.88
N HIS A 519 -36.01 28.21 -18.98
CA HIS A 519 -36.13 29.63 -18.65
C HIS A 519 -35.51 30.52 -19.74
N LEU A 520 -34.33 30.16 -20.27
CA LEU A 520 -33.71 30.86 -21.39
C LEU A 520 -34.58 30.82 -22.65
N GLU A 521 -35.17 29.67 -22.99
CA GLU A 521 -36.10 29.53 -24.12
C GLU A 521 -37.30 30.48 -23.99
N ARG A 522 -37.88 30.60 -22.78
CA ARG A 522 -38.96 31.56 -22.50
C ARG A 522 -38.50 33.02 -22.66
N GLN A 523 -37.26 33.35 -22.27
CA GLN A 523 -36.71 34.70 -22.48
C GLN A 523 -36.48 35.00 -23.97
N PHE A 524 -35.93 34.06 -24.74
CA PHE A 524 -35.75 34.22 -26.18
C PHE A 524 -37.06 34.32 -26.95
N GLN A 525 -38.10 33.56 -26.55
CA GLN A 525 -39.43 33.70 -27.13
C GLN A 525 -40.00 35.10 -26.83
N ALA A 526 -39.96 35.56 -25.58
CA ALA A 526 -40.45 36.89 -25.23
C ALA A 526 -39.70 38.02 -25.97
N GLN A 527 -38.38 37.89 -26.18
CA GLN A 527 -37.62 38.82 -27.01
C GLN A 527 -38.04 38.78 -28.47
N SER A 528 -38.30 37.59 -29.02
CA SER A 528 -38.79 37.40 -30.40
C SER A 528 -40.17 38.04 -30.60
N ASP A 529 -41.09 37.85 -29.65
CA ASP A 529 -42.43 38.45 -29.65
C ASP A 529 -42.36 39.99 -29.61
N ILE A 530 -41.44 40.55 -28.80
CA ILE A 530 -41.19 42.00 -28.75
C ILE A 530 -40.64 42.51 -30.09
N ILE A 531 -39.68 41.80 -30.70
CA ILE A 531 -39.12 42.16 -32.01
C ILE A 531 -40.20 42.13 -33.10
N GLU A 532 -41.08 41.12 -33.10
CA GLU A 532 -42.18 41.03 -34.06
C GLU A 532 -43.23 42.14 -33.85
N ALA A 533 -43.57 42.47 -32.60
CA ALA A 533 -44.45 43.60 -32.28
C ALA A 533 -43.86 44.95 -32.74
N LEU A 534 -42.56 45.17 -32.53
CA LEU A 534 -41.85 46.37 -33.02
C LEU A 534 -41.80 46.42 -34.55
N LYS A 535 -41.51 45.30 -35.22
CA LYS A 535 -41.52 45.17 -36.68
C LYS A 535 -42.91 45.50 -37.26
N LYS A 536 -43.99 45.02 -36.62
CA LYS A 536 -45.37 45.33 -37.00
C LYS A 536 -45.68 46.84 -36.88
N LYS A 537 -45.28 47.47 -35.77
CA LYS A 537 -45.41 48.94 -35.61
C LYS A 537 -44.63 49.71 -36.68
N LEU A 538 -43.40 49.30 -36.98
CA LEU A 538 -42.55 49.97 -37.99
C LEU A 538 -43.16 49.86 -39.40
N LEU A 539 -43.76 48.72 -39.74
CA LEU A 539 -44.51 48.55 -40.99
C LEU A 539 -45.79 49.41 -41.05
N GLN A 540 -46.52 49.54 -39.94
CA GLN A 540 -47.69 50.42 -39.84
C GLN A 540 -47.30 51.90 -40.02
N HIS A 541 -46.26 52.35 -39.32
CA HIS A 541 -45.72 53.70 -39.44
C HIS A 541 -45.23 54.00 -40.87
N ARG A 542 -44.53 53.05 -41.51
CA ARG A 542 -44.12 53.18 -42.92
C ARG A 542 -45.31 53.32 -43.86
N SER A 543 -46.34 52.48 -43.71
CA SER A 543 -47.58 52.56 -44.50
C SER A 543 -48.29 53.92 -44.33
N PHE A 544 -48.27 54.48 -43.11
CA PHE A 544 -48.78 55.82 -42.86
C PHE A 544 -47.95 56.90 -43.56
N CYS A 545 -46.61 56.88 -43.44
CA CYS A 545 -45.73 57.80 -44.17
C CYS A 545 -45.95 57.72 -45.69
N ASP A 546 -46.06 56.52 -46.24
CA ASP A 546 -46.33 56.31 -47.67
C ASP A 546 -47.72 56.87 -48.08
N LYS A 547 -48.73 56.83 -47.20
CA LYS A 547 -50.02 57.50 -47.44
C LYS A 547 -49.90 59.03 -47.34
N ILE A 548 -49.18 59.58 -46.35
CA ILE A 548 -48.94 61.03 -46.23
C ILE A 548 -48.20 61.58 -47.46
N ASN A 549 -47.17 60.88 -47.95
CA ASN A 549 -46.44 61.29 -49.15
C ASN A 549 -47.38 61.37 -50.37
N LYS A 550 -48.20 60.33 -50.61
CA LYS A 550 -49.21 60.34 -51.69
C LYS A 550 -50.26 61.45 -51.54
N LEU A 551 -50.63 61.81 -50.32
CA LEU A 551 -51.54 62.93 -50.08
C LEU A 551 -50.87 64.29 -50.30
N SER A 552 -49.56 64.41 -50.07
CA SER A 552 -48.81 65.64 -50.35
C SER A 552 -48.64 65.94 -51.85
N GLU A 553 -48.84 64.94 -52.72
CA GLU A 553 -48.87 65.08 -54.18
C GLU A 553 -50.22 65.60 -54.71
N LEU A 554 -51.26 65.69 -53.87
CA LEU A 554 -52.56 66.25 -54.25
C LEU A 554 -52.56 67.77 -54.07
N GLU A 555 -53.12 68.50 -55.04
CA GLU A 555 -53.29 69.96 -54.91
C GLU A 555 -54.57 70.34 -54.15
N ASP A 556 -55.58 69.46 -54.10
CA ASP A 556 -56.86 69.73 -53.42
C ASP A 556 -56.81 69.43 -51.92
N ALA A 557 -56.67 70.50 -51.14
CA ALA A 557 -56.69 70.47 -49.68
C ALA A 557 -58.02 69.98 -49.06
N ASN A 558 -59.15 69.97 -49.79
CA ASN A 558 -60.37 69.32 -49.31
C ASN A 558 -60.21 67.79 -49.33
N ARG A 559 -59.82 67.26 -50.49
CA ARG A 559 -59.60 65.82 -50.69
C ARG A 559 -58.53 65.26 -49.76
N ILE A 560 -57.44 65.98 -49.52
CA ILE A 560 -56.43 65.60 -48.51
C ILE A 560 -57.06 65.51 -47.12
N GLN A 561 -57.86 66.52 -46.74
CA GLN A 561 -58.48 66.54 -45.42
C GLN A 561 -59.46 65.38 -45.23
N GLU A 562 -60.28 65.07 -46.24
CA GLU A 562 -61.24 63.98 -46.20
C GLU A 562 -60.53 62.62 -46.11
N GLU A 563 -59.48 62.38 -46.89
CA GLU A 563 -58.66 61.16 -46.85
C GLU A 563 -57.96 60.95 -45.49
N LEU A 564 -57.50 62.04 -44.84
CA LEU A 564 -56.93 61.99 -43.50
C LEU A 564 -58.00 61.72 -42.43
N VAL A 565 -59.20 62.33 -42.56
CA VAL A 565 -60.33 62.05 -41.66
C VAL A 565 -60.78 60.59 -41.80
N MET A 566 -60.89 60.07 -43.02
CA MET A 566 -61.22 58.65 -43.26
C MET A 566 -60.16 57.73 -42.67
N PHE A 567 -58.88 57.98 -42.94
CA PHE A 567 -57.79 57.20 -42.37
C PHE A 567 -57.79 57.21 -40.83
N SER A 568 -58.11 58.37 -40.21
CA SER A 568 -58.21 58.49 -38.75
C SER A 568 -59.40 57.74 -38.14
N ARG A 569 -60.47 57.50 -38.90
CA ARG A 569 -61.64 56.70 -38.48
C ARG A 569 -61.41 55.19 -38.63
N GLU A 570 -60.62 54.82 -39.64
CA GLU A 570 -60.24 53.42 -39.92
C GLU A 570 -59.12 52.94 -38.98
N ASN A 571 -58.29 53.84 -38.43
CA ASN A 571 -57.14 53.51 -37.61
C ASN A 571 -57.17 54.21 -36.25
N ASN A 572 -57.47 53.47 -35.17
CA ASN A 572 -57.46 53.99 -33.79
C ASN A 572 -56.06 54.04 -33.14
N CYS A 573 -54.98 53.87 -33.92
CA CYS A 573 -53.59 53.95 -33.45
C CYS A 573 -53.06 55.39 -33.43
N ASP A 574 -51.81 55.58 -32.99
CA ASP A 574 -51.22 56.90 -32.84
C ASP A 574 -51.02 57.62 -34.19
N GLU A 575 -50.79 56.87 -35.27
CA GLU A 575 -50.78 57.36 -36.65
C GLU A 575 -52.14 57.92 -37.08
N GLY A 576 -53.25 57.30 -36.64
CA GLY A 576 -54.60 57.79 -36.90
C GLY A 576 -54.94 59.06 -36.12
N LYS A 577 -54.48 59.16 -34.87
CA LYS A 577 -54.55 60.42 -34.09
C LYS A 577 -53.75 61.54 -34.76
N LEU A 578 -52.56 61.22 -35.27
CA LEU A 578 -51.73 62.16 -36.02
C LEU A 578 -52.41 62.60 -37.32
N ALA A 579 -53.02 61.68 -38.08
CA ALA A 579 -53.83 62.01 -39.25
C ALA A 579 -55.00 62.95 -38.92
N ALA A 580 -55.73 62.71 -37.83
CA ALA A 580 -56.79 63.59 -37.36
C ALA A 580 -56.27 65.00 -37.02
N ASN A 581 -55.11 65.10 -36.35
CA ASN A 581 -54.49 66.38 -36.02
C ASN A 581 -54.06 67.15 -37.29
N ILE A 582 -53.46 66.48 -38.28
CA ILE A 582 -53.10 67.10 -39.56
C ILE A 582 -54.37 67.56 -40.30
N ALA A 583 -55.44 66.77 -40.30
CA ALA A 583 -56.72 67.13 -40.89
C ALA A 583 -57.39 68.35 -40.20
N LEU A 584 -57.18 68.53 -38.90
CA LEU A 584 -57.63 69.72 -38.17
C LEU A 584 -56.81 70.95 -38.55
N ILE A 585 -55.48 70.83 -38.62
CA ILE A 585 -54.58 71.92 -39.05
C ILE A 585 -54.94 72.40 -40.47
N ILE A 586 -55.15 71.48 -41.43
CA ILE A 586 -55.59 71.81 -42.79
C ILE A 586 -56.97 72.47 -42.80
N LYS A 587 -57.87 72.12 -41.86
CA LYS A 587 -59.18 72.77 -41.70
C LYS A 587 -59.04 74.22 -41.25
N ASP A 588 -58.16 74.50 -40.30
CA ASP A 588 -58.06 75.82 -39.69
C ASP A 588 -57.19 76.78 -40.52
N ILE A 589 -56.15 76.29 -41.21
CA ILE A 589 -55.42 77.07 -42.23
C ILE A 589 -56.40 77.60 -43.29
N ARG A 590 -57.30 76.76 -43.83
CA ARG A 590 -58.28 77.15 -44.86
C ARG A 590 -59.33 78.15 -44.36
N LYS A 591 -59.68 78.14 -43.07
CA LYS A 591 -60.55 79.17 -42.48
C LYS A 591 -59.87 80.53 -42.36
N ASN A 592 -58.55 80.56 -42.17
CA ASN A 592 -57.79 81.78 -41.92
C ASN A 592 -57.19 82.42 -43.18
N THR A 593 -57.24 81.77 -44.35
CA THR A 593 -56.64 82.25 -45.61
C THR A 593 -57.29 83.47 -46.28
N PHE A 594 -58.20 84.19 -45.62
CA PHE A 594 -58.90 85.36 -46.19
C PHE A 594 -58.43 86.75 -45.69
N TYR A 595 -57.35 86.85 -44.91
CA TYR A 595 -56.79 88.14 -44.50
C TYR A 595 -55.25 88.24 -44.63
N SER A 596 -54.84 89.01 -45.64
CA SER A 596 -53.59 89.78 -45.80
C SER A 596 -52.22 89.07 -45.87
N PRO A 597 -51.29 89.54 -46.73
CA PRO A 597 -49.90 89.08 -46.74
C PRO A 597 -49.13 89.52 -45.50
N LEU A 598 -48.26 88.65 -44.98
CA LEU A 598 -47.29 88.97 -43.94
C LEU A 598 -46.08 89.70 -44.53
N GLU A 599 -46.07 91.03 -44.44
CA GLU A 599 -44.84 91.81 -44.65
C GLU A 599 -43.87 91.61 -43.47
N ILE A 600 -42.78 90.89 -43.71
CA ILE A 600 -41.72 90.70 -42.71
C ILE A 600 -40.80 91.92 -42.71
N SER A 601 -41.05 92.84 -41.78
CA SER A 601 -40.20 94.02 -41.56
C SER A 601 -38.83 93.63 -40.97
N THR A 602 -37.76 93.91 -41.69
CA THR A 602 -36.37 93.58 -41.32
C THR A 602 -35.66 94.67 -40.49
N ALA A 603 -36.38 95.67 -40.00
CA ALA A 603 -35.78 96.93 -39.55
C ALA A 603 -35.07 96.91 -38.17
N HIS A 604 -35.39 96.00 -37.24
CA HIS A 604 -35.12 96.21 -35.80
C HIS A 604 -34.53 95.04 -34.99
N HIS A 605 -33.58 94.27 -35.55
CA HIS A 605 -32.72 93.40 -34.73
C HIS A 605 -31.23 93.72 -34.90
N LYS A 606 -30.68 94.54 -33.99
CA LYS A 606 -29.23 94.75 -33.82
C LYS A 606 -28.60 93.51 -33.17
N ILE A 607 -28.25 92.52 -33.99
CA ILE A 607 -27.45 91.37 -33.54
C ILE A 607 -25.98 91.84 -33.47
N ARG A 608 -25.38 91.76 -32.28
CA ARG A 608 -23.92 91.97 -32.11
C ARG A 608 -23.17 90.78 -32.74
N PRO A 609 -22.03 91.00 -33.42
CA PRO A 609 -21.20 89.89 -33.87
C PRO A 609 -20.63 89.14 -32.66
N TYR A 610 -20.95 87.86 -32.56
CA TYR A 610 -20.35 86.95 -31.57
C TYR A 610 -19.01 86.46 -32.13
N SER A 611 -17.90 86.82 -31.47
CA SER A 611 -16.60 86.26 -31.75
C SER A 611 -16.45 84.92 -31.03
N SER A 612 -16.67 83.81 -31.73
CA SER A 612 -16.28 82.47 -31.27
C SER A 612 -15.00 82.03 -31.96
N VAL A 613 -13.91 81.99 -31.20
CA VAL A 613 -12.64 81.36 -31.57
C VAL A 613 -12.80 79.83 -31.45
N ASP A 614 -12.06 79.11 -32.29
CA ASP A 614 -11.86 77.64 -32.31
C ASP A 614 -13.09 76.72 -32.33
N SER A 615 -13.39 76.19 -33.52
CA SER A 615 -13.52 74.73 -33.77
C SER A 615 -13.78 74.45 -35.26
N SER A 616 -12.75 74.57 -36.12
CA SER A 616 -12.74 73.90 -37.42
C SER A 616 -12.40 72.42 -37.19
N ALA A 617 -13.32 71.47 -37.43
CA ALA A 617 -13.74 71.00 -38.75
C ALA A 617 -12.67 70.16 -39.49
N GLU A 618 -12.35 68.99 -38.94
CA GLU A 618 -11.79 67.86 -39.71
C GLU A 618 -12.56 66.56 -39.36
N TRP A 619 -13.64 66.32 -40.11
CA TRP A 619 -14.27 65.01 -40.24
C TRP A 619 -14.47 64.74 -41.73
N GLN A 620 -13.39 64.36 -42.43
CA GLN A 620 -13.50 63.78 -43.75
C GLN A 620 -13.70 62.27 -43.62
N SER A 621 -14.90 61.81 -43.97
CA SER A 621 -15.13 60.41 -44.28
C SER A 621 -14.35 60.03 -45.54
N ASN A 622 -13.68 58.88 -45.52
CA ASN A 622 -13.47 58.11 -46.73
C ASN A 622 -13.58 56.61 -46.42
N SER A 623 -14.24 55.91 -47.34
CA SER A 623 -14.52 54.47 -47.29
C SER A 623 -13.67 53.74 -48.33
N SER A 624 -13.79 52.40 -48.33
CA SER A 624 -13.38 51.43 -49.36
C SER A 624 -11.87 51.18 -49.59
N GLU A 625 -11.50 49.94 -49.25
CA GLU A 625 -10.82 48.93 -50.09
C GLU A 625 -9.53 49.29 -50.87
N GLY A 626 -8.48 48.51 -50.59
CA GLY A 626 -7.23 48.52 -51.35
C GLY A 626 -6.28 47.41 -50.90
N ILE A 627 -6.44 46.21 -51.46
CA ILE A 627 -5.53 45.07 -51.28
C ILE A 627 -4.13 45.42 -51.85
N VAL A 628 -3.05 45.03 -51.16
CA VAL A 628 -1.81 44.42 -51.70
C VAL A 628 -0.80 44.23 -50.55
N SER A 629 -0.34 42.99 -50.34
CA SER A 629 0.82 42.68 -49.47
C SER A 629 2.13 43.09 -50.15
N PRO A 630 3.19 43.32 -49.35
CA PRO A 630 4.39 42.51 -49.61
C PRO A 630 5.04 42.02 -48.31
N ASP A 631 5.01 40.70 -48.10
CA ASP A 631 6.13 40.00 -47.45
C ASP A 631 7.13 39.66 -48.55
N GLU A 632 8.38 40.11 -48.41
CA GLU A 632 9.62 39.44 -48.86
C GLU A 632 10.81 40.40 -48.63
N HIS A 633 11.57 40.18 -47.57
CA HIS A 633 13.02 39.91 -47.62
C HIS A 633 13.68 39.90 -46.22
N ASP A 634 14.27 38.75 -45.89
CA ASP A 634 15.60 38.55 -45.29
C ASP A 634 16.11 39.49 -44.17
N GLU A 635 16.16 38.97 -42.94
CA GLU A 635 17.41 38.72 -42.19
C GLU A 635 17.25 37.60 -41.13
#